data_AF-A0A0G2DY08-F1
#
_entry.id   AF-A0A0G2DY08-F1
#
_cell.length_a   1.000
_cell.length_b   1.000
_cell.length_c   1.000
_cell.angle_alpha   90.00
_cell.angle_beta   90.00
_cell.angle_gamma   90.00
#
_symmetry.space_group_name_H-M   'P 1'
#
loop_
_entity.id
_entity.type
_entity.pdbx_description
1 polymer ?
#
loop_
_entity_poly.entity_id
_entity_poly.type
_entity_poly.pdbx_seq_one_letter_code
_entity_poly.pdbx_strand_id
1 'polypeptide(L)'
;MEAMLQLVAARGGFSTFCAMGQRALTWCEFYPCACLELAPRLPRTPVRPLHPDILAATERAHRRTVALLPPRLVSPGSPLGPIFFGLHVCVGEWESPVPTFTGVLDDLEHRILVELAREKEKRAAAGKKPAEPMDVVYYALLQACQMCVFGSMPFTRKEAPMYGVFAETLRRVLLGGGGAVVPNDDDDEEEEEDVVGTWTAVASAESLLWVLFIGWSTASQLNGDAPGAVEIATWFLRQFAAAVDVLGLTEVAQVHDVMRQFPWGVDTYRAPLDALWDIYRHREDLNIT
;
A
#
# COMPACT_ATOMS: atom_id res chain seq x y z
N MET A 1 -20.03 -11.03 -5.81
CA MET A 1 -19.25 -12.03 -5.04
C MET A 1 -20.04 -13.31 -4.78
N GLU A 2 -21.26 -13.26 -4.22
CA GLU A 2 -22.01 -14.46 -3.82
C GLU A 2 -22.29 -15.47 -4.95
N ALA A 3 -22.69 -14.98 -6.13
CA ALA A 3 -22.94 -15.83 -7.30
C ALA A 3 -21.69 -16.61 -7.76
N MET A 4 -20.49 -16.03 -7.64
CA MET A 4 -19.23 -16.70 -7.97
C MET A 4 -18.94 -17.85 -7.00
N LEU A 5 -19.14 -17.63 -5.68
CA LEU A 5 -18.95 -18.69 -4.69
C LEU A 5 -19.97 -19.82 -4.82
N GLN A 6 -21.22 -19.48 -5.14
CA GLN A 6 -22.25 -20.48 -5.44
C GLN A 6 -21.86 -21.33 -6.66
N LEU A 7 -21.29 -20.71 -7.71
CA LEU A 7 -20.77 -21.44 -8.87
C LEU A 7 -19.61 -22.37 -8.48
N VAL A 8 -18.68 -21.91 -7.65
CA VAL A 8 -17.57 -22.73 -7.14
C VAL A 8 -18.09 -23.92 -6.35
N ALA A 9 -19.06 -23.71 -5.45
CA ALA A 9 -19.70 -24.77 -4.70
C ALA A 9 -20.43 -25.77 -5.61
N ALA A 10 -21.19 -25.29 -6.59
CA ALA A 10 -21.90 -26.11 -7.57
C ALA A 10 -20.95 -26.96 -8.45
N ARG A 11 -19.70 -26.50 -8.65
CA ARG A 11 -18.65 -27.24 -9.37
C ARG A 11 -17.86 -28.21 -8.49
N GLY A 12 -18.27 -28.43 -7.24
CA GLY A 12 -17.61 -29.34 -6.31
C GLY A 12 -16.44 -28.73 -5.55
N GLY A 13 -16.33 -27.39 -5.52
CA GLY A 13 -15.31 -26.67 -4.76
C GLY A 13 -14.21 -26.04 -5.61
N PHE A 14 -13.38 -25.20 -4.97
CA PHE A 14 -12.35 -24.41 -5.67
C PHE A 14 -11.28 -25.28 -6.36
N SER A 15 -10.92 -26.41 -5.75
CA SER A 15 -9.88 -27.32 -6.26
C SER A 15 -10.28 -28.07 -7.53
N THR A 16 -11.55 -28.01 -7.97
CA THR A 16 -12.01 -28.68 -9.20
C THR A 16 -11.70 -27.87 -10.46
N PHE A 17 -11.34 -26.60 -10.32
CA PHE A 17 -10.89 -25.75 -11.42
C PHE A 17 -9.40 -26.00 -11.72
N CYS A 18 -8.98 -25.81 -12.97
CA CYS A 18 -7.56 -25.82 -13.32
C CYS A 18 -6.84 -24.61 -12.69
N ALA A 19 -5.50 -24.61 -12.66
CA ALA A 19 -4.72 -23.54 -12.03
C ALA A 19 -5.07 -22.12 -12.55
N MET A 20 -5.30 -21.98 -13.86
CA MET A 20 -5.72 -20.70 -14.44
C MET A 20 -7.13 -20.29 -13.98
N GLY A 21 -8.06 -21.25 -13.90
CA GLY A 21 -9.43 -20.98 -13.43
C GLY A 21 -9.46 -20.60 -11.95
N GLN A 22 -8.67 -21.28 -11.12
CA GLN A 22 -8.49 -20.94 -9.71
C GLN A 22 -7.99 -19.50 -9.57
N ARG A 23 -6.91 -19.14 -10.28
CA ARG A 23 -6.38 -17.78 -10.26
C ARG A 23 -7.40 -16.75 -10.72
N ALA A 24 -8.12 -16.99 -11.82
CA ALA A 24 -9.13 -16.06 -12.31
C ALA A 24 -10.23 -15.80 -11.26
N LEU A 25 -10.74 -16.85 -10.62
CA LEU A 25 -11.73 -16.75 -9.55
C LEU A 25 -11.18 -16.01 -8.32
N THR A 26 -9.94 -16.29 -7.93
CA THR A 26 -9.24 -15.59 -6.85
C THR A 26 -9.18 -14.09 -7.10
N TRP A 27 -8.72 -13.67 -8.28
CA TRP A 27 -8.65 -12.24 -8.61
C TRP A 27 -10.03 -11.60 -8.70
N CYS A 28 -11.04 -12.30 -9.26
CA CYS A 28 -12.43 -11.83 -9.23
C CYS A 28 -12.96 -11.58 -7.79
N GLU A 29 -12.45 -12.29 -6.79
CA GLU A 29 -12.75 -12.02 -5.37
C GLU A 29 -11.89 -10.90 -4.79
N PHE A 30 -10.60 -10.86 -5.12
CA PHE A 30 -9.66 -9.87 -4.58
C PHE A 30 -10.04 -8.44 -4.94
N TYR A 31 -10.46 -8.15 -6.17
CA TYR A 31 -10.87 -6.80 -6.58
C TYR A 31 -11.93 -6.17 -5.64
N PRO A 32 -13.10 -6.78 -5.41
CA PRO A 32 -14.08 -6.22 -4.48
C PRO A 32 -13.62 -6.29 -3.02
N CYS A 33 -12.85 -7.32 -2.63
CA CYS A 33 -12.28 -7.41 -1.29
C CYS A 33 -11.31 -6.27 -0.99
N ALA A 34 -10.48 -5.87 -1.95
CA ALA A 34 -9.55 -4.75 -1.80
C ALA A 34 -10.29 -3.43 -1.61
N CYS A 35 -11.28 -3.15 -2.46
CA CYS A 35 -12.08 -1.92 -2.36
C CYS A 35 -12.86 -1.80 -1.05
N LEU A 36 -13.37 -2.93 -0.55
CA LEU A 36 -14.25 -2.97 0.61
C LEU A 36 -13.53 -3.41 1.88
N GLU A 37 -12.23 -3.72 1.80
CA GLU A 37 -11.39 -4.25 2.86
C GLU A 37 -12.04 -5.47 3.54
N LEU A 38 -12.40 -6.46 2.73
CA LEU A 38 -13.04 -7.69 3.16
C LEU A 38 -12.04 -8.85 3.09
N ALA A 39 -12.13 -9.76 4.05
CA ALA A 39 -11.36 -10.99 4.00
C ALA A 39 -11.83 -11.88 2.82
N PRO A 40 -10.92 -12.43 2.01
CA PRO A 40 -11.29 -13.38 0.95
C PRO A 40 -11.91 -14.65 1.53
N ARG A 41 -12.88 -15.23 0.83
CA ARG A 41 -13.55 -16.48 1.24
C ARG A 41 -13.03 -17.70 0.48
N LEU A 42 -12.44 -17.50 -0.70
CA LEU A 42 -11.75 -18.58 -1.40
C LEU A 42 -10.48 -19.01 -0.66
N PRO A 43 -10.13 -20.30 -0.70
CA PRO A 43 -8.94 -20.80 -0.02
C PRO A 43 -7.67 -20.25 -0.68
N ARG A 44 -6.61 -20.14 0.12
CA ARG A 44 -5.28 -19.76 -0.35
C ARG A 44 -4.73 -20.76 -1.35
N THR A 45 -4.17 -20.26 -2.44
CA THR A 45 -3.46 -21.07 -3.43
C THR A 45 -2.08 -21.45 -2.89
N PRO A 46 -1.60 -22.70 -3.08
CA PRO A 46 -0.28 -23.10 -2.64
C PRO A 46 0.84 -22.31 -3.33
N VAL A 47 1.78 -21.79 -2.54
CA VAL A 47 2.98 -21.12 -3.06
C VAL A 47 4.06 -22.16 -3.36
N ARG A 48 4.67 -22.09 -4.53
CA ARG A 48 5.81 -22.93 -4.89
C ARG A 48 7.10 -22.40 -4.22
N PRO A 49 8.05 -23.27 -3.86
CA PRO A 49 9.34 -22.83 -3.36
C PRO A 49 10.04 -21.89 -4.35
N LEU A 50 10.65 -20.83 -3.82
CA LEU A 50 11.43 -19.88 -4.61
C LEU A 50 12.78 -20.48 -5.00
N HIS A 51 13.34 -20.00 -6.11
CA HIS A 51 14.73 -20.29 -6.46
C HIS A 51 15.67 -19.76 -5.35
N PRO A 52 16.74 -20.48 -4.98
CA PRO A 52 17.67 -20.04 -3.93
C PRO A 52 18.24 -18.63 -4.14
N ASP A 53 18.55 -18.25 -5.37
CA ASP A 53 19.09 -16.91 -5.67
C ASP A 53 18.08 -15.80 -5.44
N ILE A 54 16.82 -16.06 -5.80
CA ILE A 54 15.70 -15.14 -5.55
C ILE A 54 15.53 -14.99 -4.04
N LEU A 55 15.45 -16.12 -3.31
CA LEU A 55 15.36 -16.13 -1.86
C LEU A 55 16.47 -15.31 -1.20
N ALA A 56 17.73 -15.52 -1.58
CA ALA A 56 18.87 -14.80 -1.01
C ALA A 56 18.82 -13.29 -1.30
N ALA A 57 18.41 -12.90 -2.52
CA ALA A 57 18.24 -11.49 -2.88
C ALA A 57 17.05 -10.85 -2.13
N THR A 58 15.90 -11.53 -2.06
CA THR A 58 14.73 -11.11 -1.27
C THR A 58 15.10 -10.94 0.20
N GLU A 59 15.82 -11.88 0.81
CA GLU A 59 16.24 -11.80 2.21
C GLU A 59 17.15 -10.60 2.49
N ARG A 60 18.06 -10.26 1.56
CA ARG A 60 18.87 -9.05 1.68
C ARG A 60 18.03 -7.79 1.62
N ALA A 61 17.08 -7.69 0.67
CA ALA A 61 16.22 -6.54 0.52
C ALA A 61 15.24 -6.39 1.71
N HIS A 62 14.60 -7.50 2.10
CA HIS A 62 13.69 -7.56 3.22
C HIS A 62 14.34 -7.12 4.54
N ARG A 63 15.58 -7.55 4.81
CA ARG A 63 16.31 -7.10 6.01
C ARG A 63 16.51 -5.59 6.07
N ARG A 64 16.76 -4.94 4.93
CA ARG A 64 16.89 -3.48 4.88
C ARG A 64 15.57 -2.79 5.22
N THR A 65 14.47 -3.28 4.65
CA THR A 65 13.14 -2.75 4.98
C THR A 65 12.80 -2.94 6.45
N VAL A 66 12.96 -4.15 6.98
CA VAL A 66 12.64 -4.49 8.38
C VAL A 66 13.44 -3.64 9.37
N ALA A 67 14.69 -3.28 9.04
CA ALA A 67 15.50 -2.40 9.87
C ALA A 67 14.94 -0.97 9.99
N LEU A 68 14.09 -0.54 9.06
CA LEU A 68 13.43 0.77 9.06
C LEU A 68 12.00 0.74 9.61
N LEU A 69 11.45 -0.44 9.92
CA LEU A 69 10.12 -0.60 10.47
C LEU A 69 10.16 -0.67 12.01
N PRO A 70 9.10 -0.26 12.72
CA PRO A 70 9.05 -0.38 14.17
C PRO A 70 9.22 -1.84 14.63
N PRO A 71 10.12 -2.15 15.59
CA PRO A 71 10.40 -3.54 15.98
C PRO A 71 9.17 -4.35 16.40
N ARG A 72 8.16 -3.69 16.99
CA ARG A 72 6.90 -4.33 17.38
C ARG A 72 6.13 -4.87 16.18
N LEU A 73 6.17 -4.15 15.06
CA LEU A 73 5.45 -4.47 13.82
C LEU A 73 6.16 -5.54 12.98
N VAL A 74 7.40 -5.90 13.28
CA VAL A 74 8.19 -6.92 12.55
C VAL A 74 8.65 -8.06 13.46
N SER A 75 8.08 -8.15 14.65
CA SER A 75 8.36 -9.22 15.61
C SER A 75 7.91 -10.59 15.09
N PRO A 76 8.51 -11.70 15.58
CA PRO A 76 8.05 -13.05 15.24
C PRO A 76 6.56 -13.21 15.54
N GLY A 77 5.76 -13.52 14.50
CA GLY A 77 4.30 -13.61 14.60
C GLY A 77 3.55 -12.42 14.00
N SER A 78 4.23 -11.30 13.71
CA SER A 78 3.65 -10.23 12.91
C SER A 78 3.47 -10.65 11.45
N PRO A 79 2.32 -10.35 10.82
CA PRO A 79 2.08 -10.65 9.41
C PRO A 79 2.81 -9.70 8.45
N LEU A 80 3.24 -8.52 8.91
CA LEU A 80 3.94 -7.55 8.05
C LEU A 80 5.27 -8.07 7.54
N GLY A 81 6.03 -8.83 8.34
CA GLY A 81 7.30 -9.42 7.88
C GLY A 81 7.10 -10.27 6.61
N PRO A 82 6.25 -11.32 6.67
CA PRO A 82 5.89 -12.10 5.49
C PRO A 82 5.30 -11.30 4.33
N ILE A 83 4.50 -10.26 4.59
CA ILE A 83 3.93 -9.38 3.54
C ILE A 83 5.03 -8.61 2.83
N PHE A 84 5.91 -7.93 3.56
CA PHE A 84 7.04 -7.19 2.98
C PHE A 84 8.01 -8.12 2.26
N PHE A 85 8.22 -9.34 2.77
CA PHE A 85 9.00 -10.35 2.06
C PHE A 85 8.34 -10.71 0.72
N GLY A 86 7.03 -11.01 0.72
CA GLY A 86 6.27 -11.32 -0.50
C GLY A 86 6.27 -10.17 -1.51
N LEU A 87 6.15 -8.93 -1.04
CA LEU A 87 6.31 -7.75 -1.89
C LEU A 87 7.67 -7.69 -2.54
N HIS A 88 8.75 -7.89 -1.77
CA HIS A 88 10.10 -7.94 -2.36
C HIS A 88 10.21 -9.00 -3.43
N VAL A 89 9.55 -10.17 -3.29
CA VAL A 89 9.48 -11.20 -4.34
C VAL A 89 8.74 -10.70 -5.60
N CYS A 90 7.61 -10.02 -5.41
CA CYS A 90 6.72 -9.63 -6.50
C CYS A 90 7.17 -8.37 -7.25
N VAL A 91 7.72 -7.38 -6.55
CA VAL A 91 8.06 -6.06 -7.11
C VAL A 91 9.57 -5.76 -7.11
N GLY A 92 10.40 -6.63 -6.54
CA GLY A 92 11.85 -6.44 -6.50
C GLY A 92 12.53 -6.55 -7.86
N GLU A 93 13.74 -6.01 -7.96
CA GLU A 93 14.60 -6.17 -9.12
C GLU A 93 15.26 -7.55 -9.13
N TRP A 94 15.17 -8.27 -10.26
CA TRP A 94 15.79 -9.59 -10.44
C TRP A 94 16.74 -9.58 -11.63
N GLU A 95 17.95 -10.08 -11.42
CA GLU A 95 18.95 -10.22 -12.49
C GLU A 95 18.66 -11.42 -13.43
N SER A 96 17.76 -12.34 -13.03
CA SER A 96 17.45 -13.57 -13.77
C SER A 96 16.11 -13.49 -14.50
N PRO A 97 15.96 -14.12 -15.69
CA PRO A 97 14.66 -14.26 -16.35
C PRO A 97 13.64 -14.89 -15.39
N VAL A 98 12.55 -14.17 -15.19
CA VAL A 98 11.64 -14.34 -14.06
C VAL A 98 10.63 -15.45 -14.36
N PRO A 99 10.54 -16.53 -13.54
CA PRO A 99 9.35 -17.37 -13.54
C PRO A 99 8.17 -16.54 -13.01
N THR A 100 6.98 -16.76 -13.54
CA THR A 100 5.77 -16.06 -13.07
C THR A 100 5.59 -16.27 -11.56
N PHE A 101 5.77 -15.22 -10.74
CA PHE A 101 5.52 -15.20 -9.29
C PHE A 101 4.02 -15.18 -8.94
N THR A 102 3.20 -15.72 -9.84
CA THR A 102 1.75 -15.71 -9.80
C THR A 102 1.22 -16.26 -8.48
N GLY A 103 1.74 -17.40 -8.02
CA GLY A 103 1.34 -17.98 -6.73
C GLY A 103 1.78 -17.17 -5.51
N VAL A 104 2.92 -16.48 -5.58
CA VAL A 104 3.40 -15.60 -4.48
C VAL A 104 2.54 -14.35 -4.40
N LEU A 105 2.20 -13.76 -5.56
CA LEU A 105 1.32 -12.60 -5.65
C LEU A 105 -0.08 -12.92 -5.10
N ASP A 106 -0.62 -14.10 -5.45
CA ASP A 106 -1.94 -14.53 -4.95
C ASP A 106 -1.93 -14.73 -3.43
N ASP A 107 -0.84 -15.29 -2.87
CA ASP A 107 -0.69 -15.48 -1.43
C ASP A 107 -0.47 -14.16 -0.68
N LEU A 108 0.34 -13.27 -1.25
CA LEU A 108 0.61 -11.94 -0.73
C LEU A 108 -0.67 -11.14 -0.62
N GLU A 109 -1.42 -11.03 -1.71
CA GLU A 109 -2.69 -10.31 -1.77
C GLU A 109 -3.69 -10.88 -0.77
N HIS A 110 -3.81 -12.21 -0.69
CA HIS A 110 -4.67 -12.84 0.31
C HIS A 110 -4.31 -12.42 1.74
N ARG A 111 -3.02 -12.41 2.10
CA ARG A 111 -2.56 -12.01 3.43
C ARG A 111 -2.85 -10.55 3.73
N ILE A 112 -2.62 -9.66 2.76
CA ILE A 112 -2.90 -8.23 2.91
C ILE A 112 -4.41 -8.05 3.16
N LEU A 113 -5.28 -8.65 2.35
CA LEU A 113 -6.73 -8.52 2.49
C LEU A 113 -7.26 -9.05 3.82
N VAL A 114 -6.71 -10.16 4.33
CA VAL A 114 -7.06 -10.69 5.66
C VAL A 114 -6.70 -9.70 6.76
N GLU A 115 -5.51 -9.10 6.71
CA GLU A 115 -5.06 -8.14 7.72
C GLU A 115 -5.79 -6.79 7.61
N LEU A 116 -6.07 -6.31 6.40
CA LEU A 116 -6.88 -5.10 6.18
C LEU A 116 -8.28 -5.27 6.76
N ALA A 117 -8.93 -6.42 6.52
CA ALA A 117 -10.25 -6.71 7.07
C ALA A 117 -10.23 -6.75 8.61
N ARG A 118 -9.19 -7.35 9.19
CA ARG A 118 -9.00 -7.40 10.64
C ARG A 118 -8.82 -6.01 11.25
N GLU A 119 -8.00 -5.15 10.65
CA GLU A 119 -7.80 -3.79 11.15
C GLU A 119 -9.06 -2.94 11.00
N LYS A 120 -9.81 -3.12 9.92
CA LYS A 120 -11.12 -2.49 9.76
C LYS A 120 -12.09 -2.88 10.86
N GLU A 121 -12.21 -4.16 11.18
CA GLU A 121 -13.06 -4.65 12.27
C GLU A 121 -12.60 -4.09 13.63
N LYS A 122 -11.29 -4.08 13.88
CA LYS A 122 -10.70 -3.51 15.09
C LYS A 122 -11.03 -2.03 15.25
N ARG A 123 -10.92 -1.22 14.18
CA ARG A 123 -11.29 0.20 14.20
C ARG A 123 -12.79 0.41 14.38
N ALA A 124 -13.61 -0.38 13.71
CA ALA A 124 -15.06 -0.36 13.90
C ALA A 124 -15.44 -0.67 15.37
N ALA A 125 -14.74 -1.61 16.01
CA ALA A 125 -14.94 -1.93 17.42
C ALA A 125 -14.39 -0.85 18.38
N ALA A 126 -13.34 -0.12 17.99
CA ALA A 126 -12.78 0.98 18.78
C ALA A 126 -13.69 2.23 18.80
N GLY A 127 -14.58 2.37 17.81
CA GLY A 127 -15.55 3.47 17.72
C GLY A 127 -14.87 4.81 17.43
N LYS A 128 -15.21 5.86 18.19
CA LYS A 128 -14.66 7.22 18.02
C LYS A 128 -13.35 7.48 18.75
N LYS A 129 -12.70 6.45 19.30
CA LYS A 129 -11.42 6.64 19.99
C LYS A 129 -10.33 6.98 18.97
N PRO A 130 -9.43 7.93 19.28
CA PRO A 130 -8.24 8.15 18.46
C PRO A 130 -7.46 6.85 18.30
N ALA A 131 -7.04 6.55 17.07
CA ALA A 131 -6.18 5.40 16.83
C ALA A 131 -4.82 5.63 17.51
N GLU A 132 -4.25 4.59 18.10
CA GLU A 132 -2.88 4.68 18.60
C GLU A 132 -1.92 4.91 17.41
N PRO A 133 -0.85 5.72 17.54
CA PRO A 133 0.06 5.99 16.42
C PRO A 133 0.64 4.71 15.79
N MET A 134 0.87 3.68 16.59
CA MET A 134 1.35 2.38 16.10
C MET A 134 0.31 1.65 15.23
N ASP A 135 -0.97 1.78 15.55
CA ASP A 135 -2.07 1.21 14.75
C ASP A 135 -2.20 1.96 13.41
N VAL A 136 -2.03 3.29 13.42
CA VAL A 136 -1.97 4.12 12.22
C VAL A 136 -0.83 3.66 11.31
N VAL A 137 0.39 3.52 11.84
CA VAL A 137 1.55 3.04 11.06
C VAL A 137 1.30 1.65 10.49
N TYR A 138 0.84 0.71 11.31
CA TYR A 138 0.58 -0.66 10.87
C TYR A 138 -0.41 -0.70 9.69
N TYR A 139 -1.53 0.00 9.82
CA TYR A 139 -2.58 -0.01 8.81
C TYR A 139 -2.17 0.76 7.55
N ALA A 140 -1.47 1.90 7.69
CA ALA A 140 -0.95 2.65 6.55
C ALA A 140 0.07 1.83 5.74
N LEU A 141 0.93 1.06 6.42
CA LEU A 141 1.84 0.13 5.75
C LEU A 141 1.08 -0.95 4.98
N LEU A 142 0.01 -1.52 5.54
CA LEU A 142 -0.84 -2.50 4.83
C LEU A 142 -1.52 -1.90 3.60
N GLN A 143 -2.05 -0.68 3.69
CA GLN A 143 -2.65 0.03 2.56
C GLN A 143 -1.62 0.31 1.47
N ALA A 144 -0.42 0.79 1.83
CA ALA A 144 0.66 0.98 0.88
C ALA A 144 1.09 -0.34 0.22
N CYS A 145 1.11 -1.45 0.96
CA CYS A 145 1.38 -2.78 0.41
C CYS A 145 0.32 -3.20 -0.63
N GLN A 146 -0.96 -3.00 -0.31
CA GLN A 146 -2.09 -3.24 -1.21
C GLN A 146 -1.95 -2.43 -2.51
N MET A 147 -1.63 -1.15 -2.39
CA MET A 147 -1.43 -0.24 -3.52
C MET A 147 -0.23 -0.64 -4.36
N CYS A 148 0.86 -1.14 -3.76
CA CYS A 148 2.00 -1.68 -4.50
C CYS A 148 1.63 -2.91 -5.33
N VAL A 149 0.84 -3.84 -4.76
CA VAL A 149 0.36 -5.01 -5.49
C VAL A 149 -0.41 -4.56 -6.73
N PHE A 150 -1.41 -3.69 -6.56
CA PHE A 150 -2.23 -3.21 -7.67
C PHE A 150 -1.45 -2.34 -8.67
N GLY A 151 -0.54 -1.49 -8.20
CA GLY A 151 0.33 -0.67 -9.05
C GLY A 151 1.32 -1.46 -9.89
N SER A 152 1.62 -2.70 -9.51
CA SER A 152 2.44 -3.62 -10.33
C SER A 152 1.66 -4.26 -11.48
N MET A 153 0.32 -4.15 -11.48
CA MET A 153 -0.53 -4.68 -12.55
C MET A 153 -0.71 -3.65 -13.65
N PRO A 154 -0.96 -4.07 -14.91
CA PRO A 154 -1.30 -3.15 -15.98
C PRO A 154 -2.55 -2.35 -15.62
N PHE A 155 -2.41 -1.03 -15.49
CA PHE A 155 -3.53 -0.15 -15.22
C PHE A 155 -4.58 -0.25 -16.33
N THR A 156 -5.80 -0.62 -15.96
CA THR A 156 -6.95 -0.49 -16.87
C THR A 156 -7.84 0.65 -16.41
N ARG A 157 -8.35 1.46 -17.34
CA ARG A 157 -9.27 2.58 -17.01
C ARG A 157 -10.49 2.16 -16.18
N LYS A 158 -10.90 0.88 -16.26
CA LYS A 158 -12.00 0.34 -15.47
C LYS A 158 -11.69 0.23 -13.97
N GLU A 159 -10.42 0.18 -13.61
CA GLU A 159 -9.95 0.10 -12.22
C GLU A 159 -9.72 1.48 -11.61
N ALA A 160 -9.74 2.57 -12.40
CA ALA A 160 -9.49 3.93 -11.91
C ALA A 160 -10.28 4.29 -10.63
N PRO A 161 -11.59 3.96 -10.50
CA PRO A 161 -12.31 4.25 -9.25
C PRO A 161 -11.69 3.59 -8.01
N MET A 162 -11.03 2.44 -8.16
CA MET A 162 -10.39 1.73 -7.05
C MET A 162 -9.16 2.47 -6.52
N TYR A 163 -8.35 3.03 -7.41
CA TYR A 163 -7.18 3.83 -7.05
C TYR A 163 -7.59 5.05 -6.21
N GLY A 164 -8.72 5.67 -6.55
CA GLY A 164 -9.32 6.74 -5.73
C GLY A 164 -9.70 6.27 -4.33
N VAL A 165 -10.37 5.11 -4.22
CA VAL A 165 -10.71 4.51 -2.92
C VAL A 165 -9.47 4.18 -2.09
N PHE A 166 -8.41 3.65 -2.71
CA PHE A 166 -7.17 3.32 -2.01
C PHE A 166 -6.45 4.56 -1.48
N ALA A 167 -6.25 5.57 -2.32
CA ALA A 167 -5.58 6.80 -1.93
C ALA A 167 -6.34 7.54 -0.82
N GLU A 168 -7.66 7.63 -0.94
CA GLU A 168 -8.53 8.24 0.06
C GLU A 168 -8.55 7.46 1.38
N THR A 169 -8.54 6.12 1.32
CA THR A 169 -8.46 5.28 2.51
C THR A 169 -7.12 5.44 3.22
N LEU A 170 -6.01 5.47 2.48
CA LEU A 170 -4.68 5.70 3.06
C LEU A 170 -4.59 7.09 3.71
N ARG A 171 -5.07 8.15 3.05
CA ARG A 171 -5.14 9.51 3.62
C ARG A 171 -5.90 9.50 4.96
N ARG A 172 -7.09 8.90 4.99
CA ARG A 172 -7.90 8.78 6.22
C ARG A 172 -7.20 7.99 7.33
N VAL A 173 -6.43 6.97 6.98
CA VAL A 173 -5.64 6.20 7.95
C VAL A 173 -4.55 7.08 8.56
N LEU A 174 -3.81 7.81 7.73
CA LEU A 174 -2.71 8.69 8.15
C LEU A 174 -3.19 9.85 9.03
N LEU A 175 -4.39 10.39 8.77
CA LEU A 175 -5.07 11.38 9.61
C LEU A 175 -5.65 10.79 10.92
N GLY A 176 -5.29 9.55 11.31
CA GLY A 176 -5.81 8.89 12.52
C GLY A 176 -7.32 8.61 12.52
N GLY A 177 -8.06 9.03 11.49
CA GLY A 177 -9.52 9.07 11.42
C GLY A 177 -10.16 7.67 11.34
N GLY A 178 -10.59 7.15 12.48
CA GLY A 178 -11.44 5.95 12.58
C GLY A 178 -12.94 6.23 12.44
N GLY A 179 -13.34 7.51 12.35
CA GLY A 179 -14.73 7.93 12.27
C GLY A 179 -15.02 8.64 10.95
N ALA A 180 -16.24 8.47 10.43
CA ALA A 180 -16.77 9.34 9.38
C ALA A 180 -16.53 10.80 9.79
N VAL A 181 -15.84 11.55 8.93
CA VAL A 181 -15.70 13.00 9.05
C VAL A 181 -17.13 13.53 9.09
N VAL A 182 -17.60 13.92 10.28
CA VAL A 182 -18.79 14.73 10.40
C VAL A 182 -18.31 16.12 10.01
N PRO A 183 -18.77 16.69 8.89
CA PRO A 183 -18.47 18.09 8.61
C PRO A 183 -19.02 18.89 9.79
N ASN A 184 -18.14 19.48 10.59
CA ASN A 184 -18.54 20.54 11.49
C ASN A 184 -18.69 21.77 10.60
N ASP A 185 -19.89 22.35 10.55
CA ASP A 185 -20.22 23.57 9.80
C ASP A 185 -19.68 24.85 10.48
N ASP A 186 -18.74 24.71 11.43
CA ASP A 186 -18.15 25.84 12.14
C ASP A 186 -16.78 26.17 11.52
N ASP A 187 -16.59 27.43 11.13
CA ASP A 187 -15.43 28.06 10.46
C ASP A 187 -14.11 28.00 11.29
N ASP A 188 -13.87 26.92 12.05
CA ASP A 188 -12.63 26.70 12.76
C ASP A 188 -11.56 26.28 11.74
N GLU A 189 -10.50 27.09 11.64
CA GLU A 189 -9.30 26.81 10.86
C GLU A 189 -8.85 25.35 11.13
N GLU A 190 -8.99 24.46 10.15
CA GLU A 190 -8.56 23.06 10.25
C GLU A 190 -7.06 23.07 10.58
N GLU A 191 -6.70 22.84 11.86
CA GLU A 191 -5.31 22.58 12.25
C GLU A 191 -4.85 21.37 11.43
N GLU A 192 -3.95 21.61 10.48
CA GLU A 192 -3.41 20.56 9.63
C GLU A 192 -2.71 19.53 10.53
N GLU A 193 -3.30 18.34 10.64
CA GLU A 193 -2.80 17.31 11.55
C GLU A 193 -1.33 16.99 11.25
N ASP A 194 -0.50 16.99 12.29
CA ASP A 194 0.93 16.69 12.20
C ASP A 194 1.18 15.19 11.97
N VAL A 195 0.94 14.74 10.74
CA VAL A 195 1.13 13.34 10.31
C VAL A 195 2.59 12.93 10.46
N VAL A 196 3.52 13.82 10.08
CA VAL A 196 4.97 13.53 10.13
C VAL A 196 5.44 13.36 11.57
N GLY A 197 5.06 14.27 12.48
CA GLY A 197 5.37 14.15 13.91
C GLY A 197 4.73 12.93 14.55
N THR A 198 3.46 12.66 14.25
CA THR A 198 2.74 11.48 14.75
C THR A 198 3.41 10.18 14.30
N TRP A 199 3.84 10.10 13.03
CA TRP A 199 4.53 8.93 12.50
C TRP A 199 5.92 8.77 13.13
N THR A 200 6.72 9.84 13.13
CA THR A 200 8.12 9.82 13.59
C THR A 200 8.25 9.59 15.09
N ALA A 201 7.17 9.76 15.86
CA ALA A 201 7.10 9.37 17.26
C ALA A 201 7.26 7.84 17.47
N VAL A 202 6.93 7.01 16.47
CA VAL A 202 6.89 5.55 16.61
C VAL A 202 7.56 4.77 15.47
N ALA A 203 7.87 5.41 14.34
CA ALA A 203 8.42 4.81 13.13
C ALA A 203 9.43 5.73 12.42
N SER A 204 10.16 5.19 11.44
CA SER A 204 11.16 5.98 10.68
C SER A 204 10.49 6.93 9.69
N ALA A 205 11.05 8.12 9.47
CA ALA A 205 10.59 9.05 8.44
C ALA A 205 10.78 8.45 7.03
N GLU A 206 11.77 7.59 6.84
CA GLU A 206 12.02 6.85 5.61
C GLU A 206 10.82 5.95 5.24
N SER A 207 10.24 5.26 6.22
CA SER A 207 9.05 4.43 5.99
C SER A 207 7.81 5.27 5.67
N LEU A 208 7.67 6.46 6.27
CA LEU A 208 6.61 7.40 5.90
C LEU A 208 6.78 7.88 4.46
N LEU A 209 8.01 8.26 4.08
CA LEU A 209 8.32 8.76 2.74
C LEU A 209 7.90 7.74 1.67
N TRP A 210 8.16 6.45 1.91
CA TRP A 210 7.70 5.38 1.01
C TRP A 210 6.17 5.29 0.96
N VAL A 211 5.49 5.29 2.10
CA VAL A 211 4.01 5.27 2.16
C VAL A 211 3.39 6.45 1.41
N LEU A 212 3.90 7.66 1.62
CA LEU A 212 3.42 8.88 0.98
C LEU A 212 3.66 8.86 -0.53
N PHE A 213 4.82 8.37 -0.97
CA PHE A 213 5.10 8.19 -2.39
C PHE A 213 4.10 7.22 -3.05
N ILE A 214 3.82 6.07 -2.43
CA ILE A 214 2.84 5.11 -2.95
C ILE A 214 1.43 5.72 -2.99
N GLY A 215 1.06 6.47 -1.96
CA GLY A 215 -0.19 7.24 -1.90
C GLY A 215 -0.32 8.24 -3.05
N TRP A 216 0.68 9.10 -3.21
CA TRP A 216 0.74 10.07 -4.30
C TRP A 216 0.71 9.40 -5.67
N SER A 217 1.53 8.37 -5.89
CA SER A 217 1.63 7.68 -7.17
C SER A 217 0.33 6.98 -7.56
N THR A 218 -0.48 6.56 -6.58
CA THR A 218 -1.80 6.00 -6.81
C THR A 218 -2.81 7.09 -7.13
N ALA A 219 -2.81 8.19 -6.37
CA ALA A 219 -3.72 9.32 -6.59
C ALA A 219 -3.48 10.02 -7.94
N SER A 220 -2.21 10.19 -8.34
CA SER A 220 -1.84 10.90 -9.57
C SER A 220 -2.22 10.14 -10.84
N GLN A 221 -2.31 8.80 -10.79
CA GLN A 221 -2.79 7.98 -11.92
C GLN A 221 -4.22 8.30 -12.35
N LEU A 222 -5.02 8.92 -11.47
CA LEU A 222 -6.38 9.32 -11.77
C LEU A 222 -6.45 10.51 -12.73
N ASN A 223 -5.37 11.29 -12.91
CA ASN A 223 -5.30 12.44 -13.82
C ASN A 223 -6.48 13.43 -13.71
N GLY A 224 -7.12 13.54 -12.55
CA GLY A 224 -8.33 14.36 -12.35
C GLY A 224 -9.65 13.74 -12.85
N ASP A 225 -9.64 12.51 -13.36
CA ASP A 225 -10.82 11.79 -13.84
C ASP A 225 -11.80 11.42 -12.69
N ALA A 226 -11.34 11.44 -11.44
CA ALA A 226 -12.16 11.19 -10.26
C ALA A 226 -12.29 12.44 -9.39
N PRO A 227 -13.50 12.73 -8.84
CA PRO A 227 -13.68 13.82 -7.88
C PRO A 227 -12.70 13.70 -6.70
N GLY A 228 -12.05 14.80 -6.33
CA GLY A 228 -11.08 14.84 -5.22
C GLY A 228 -9.69 14.27 -5.54
N ALA A 229 -9.46 13.69 -6.73
CA ALA A 229 -8.17 13.07 -7.06
C ALA A 229 -6.99 14.05 -6.97
N VAL A 230 -7.17 15.26 -7.51
CA VAL A 230 -6.13 16.31 -7.46
C VAL A 230 -5.88 16.77 -6.03
N GLU A 231 -6.94 16.95 -5.23
CA GLU A 231 -6.83 17.34 -3.82
C GLU A 231 -6.06 16.29 -3.02
N ILE A 232 -6.40 15.01 -3.18
CA ILE A 232 -5.72 13.90 -2.49
C ILE A 232 -4.25 13.83 -2.93
N ALA A 233 -3.95 13.95 -4.22
CA ALA A 233 -2.58 13.96 -4.71
C ALA A 233 -1.77 15.14 -4.15
N THR A 234 -2.35 16.35 -4.12
CA THR A 234 -1.73 17.54 -3.52
C THR A 234 -1.50 17.36 -2.02
N TRP A 235 -2.44 16.74 -1.30
CA TRP A 235 -2.27 16.42 0.12
C TRP A 235 -1.07 15.49 0.34
N PHE A 236 -0.96 14.38 -0.41
CA PHE A 236 0.19 13.49 -0.30
C PHE A 236 1.51 14.19 -0.65
N LEU A 237 1.50 15.10 -1.63
CA LEU A 237 2.68 15.89 -2.00
C LEU A 237 3.15 16.82 -0.88
N ARG A 238 2.24 17.52 -0.19
CA ARG A 238 2.58 18.36 0.98
C ARG A 238 3.23 17.53 2.09
N GLN A 239 2.59 16.41 2.43
CA GLN A 239 3.11 15.50 3.45
C GLN A 239 4.47 14.90 3.03
N PHE A 240 4.64 14.59 1.74
CA PHE A 240 5.91 14.11 1.19
C PHE A 240 7.00 15.17 1.32
N ALA A 241 6.69 16.43 1.01
CA ALA A 241 7.61 17.55 1.17
C ALA A 241 8.06 17.70 2.63
N ALA A 242 7.12 17.63 3.58
CA ALA A 242 7.43 17.69 5.00
C ALA A 242 8.34 16.52 5.45
N ALA A 243 8.08 15.30 4.98
CA ALA A 243 8.93 14.14 5.27
C ALA A 243 10.35 14.27 4.66
N VAL A 244 10.47 14.81 3.44
CA VAL A 244 11.75 15.14 2.80
C VAL A 244 12.54 16.15 3.63
N ASP A 245 11.86 17.20 4.11
CA ASP A 245 12.49 18.27 4.89
C ASP A 245 12.99 17.74 6.25
N VAL A 246 12.21 16.86 6.91
CA VAL A 246 12.64 16.15 8.14
C VAL A 246 13.86 15.26 7.91
N LEU A 247 13.92 14.58 6.77
CA LEU A 247 15.05 13.74 6.39
C LEU A 247 16.27 14.54 5.87
N GLY A 248 16.10 15.84 5.59
CA GLY A 248 17.14 16.69 5.05
C GLY A 248 17.63 16.26 3.66
N LEU A 249 16.76 15.71 2.81
CA LEU A 249 17.13 15.27 1.46
C LEU A 249 17.14 16.47 0.52
N THR A 250 18.28 16.70 -0.14
CA THR A 250 18.49 17.85 -1.04
C THR A 250 18.53 17.46 -2.51
N GLU A 251 18.73 16.17 -2.80
CA GLU A 251 18.89 15.64 -4.15
C GLU A 251 18.00 14.42 -4.40
N VAL A 252 17.51 14.26 -5.64
CA VAL A 252 16.68 13.11 -6.04
C VAL A 252 17.39 11.77 -5.81
N ALA A 253 18.72 11.74 -5.95
CA ALA A 253 19.52 10.53 -5.73
C ALA A 253 19.38 10.01 -4.30
N GLN A 254 19.27 10.90 -3.31
CA GLN A 254 19.07 10.51 -1.91
C GLN A 254 17.67 9.95 -1.70
N VAL A 255 16.65 10.49 -2.38
CA VAL A 255 15.28 9.93 -2.36
C VAL A 255 15.27 8.53 -2.97
N HIS A 256 15.94 8.33 -4.11
CA HIS A 256 16.13 6.99 -4.69
C HIS A 256 16.80 6.03 -3.72
N ASP A 257 17.81 6.47 -2.97
CA ASP A 257 18.50 5.64 -1.99
C ASP A 257 17.62 5.22 -0.81
N VAL A 258 16.70 6.10 -0.36
CA VAL A 258 15.66 5.77 0.62
C VAL A 258 14.67 4.77 0.03
N MET A 259 14.15 5.01 -1.18
CA MET A 259 13.16 4.12 -1.81
C MET A 259 13.71 2.70 -2.05
N ARG A 260 15.00 2.55 -2.34
CA ARG A 260 15.69 1.24 -2.49
C ARG A 260 15.72 0.39 -1.21
N GLN A 261 15.40 0.98 -0.06
CA GLN A 261 15.28 0.24 1.20
C GLN A 261 13.94 -0.47 1.33
N PHE A 262 12.94 -0.11 0.54
CA PHE A 262 11.59 -0.66 0.58
C PHE A 262 11.29 -1.48 -0.69
N PRO A 263 10.24 -2.33 -0.69
CA PRO A 263 9.80 -2.98 -1.92
C PRO A 263 9.36 -1.91 -2.92
N TRP A 264 10.02 -1.91 -4.07
CA TRP A 264 9.83 -0.95 -5.13
C TRP A 264 10.37 -1.57 -6.42
N GLY A 265 9.62 -1.47 -7.51
CA GLY A 265 10.10 -1.81 -8.85
C GLY A 265 10.69 -0.56 -9.51
N VAL A 266 11.98 -0.56 -9.81
CA VAL A 266 12.65 0.60 -10.46
C VAL A 266 11.95 0.97 -11.76
N ASP A 267 11.60 -0.01 -12.58
CA ASP A 267 10.94 0.25 -13.86
C ASP A 267 9.52 0.82 -13.69
N THR A 268 8.83 0.44 -12.62
CA THR A 268 7.45 0.88 -12.34
C THR A 268 7.41 2.28 -11.73
N TYR A 269 8.34 2.58 -10.83
CA TYR A 269 8.21 3.74 -9.93
C TYR A 269 9.27 4.82 -10.13
N ARG A 270 10.35 4.58 -10.89
CA ARG A 270 11.40 5.59 -11.16
C ARG A 270 10.82 6.87 -11.76
N ALA A 271 10.09 6.75 -12.87
CA ALA A 271 9.53 7.91 -13.55
C ALA A 271 8.51 8.68 -12.69
N PRO A 272 7.57 8.02 -11.97
CA PRO A 272 6.73 8.69 -10.98
C PRO A 272 7.53 9.42 -9.88
N LEU A 273 8.60 8.82 -9.34
CA LEU A 273 9.40 9.45 -8.30
C LEU A 273 10.15 10.68 -8.81
N ASP A 274 10.74 10.60 -10.00
CA ASP A 274 11.42 11.72 -10.63
C ASP A 274 10.44 12.88 -10.88
N ALA A 275 9.22 12.58 -11.34
CA ALA A 275 8.17 13.58 -11.53
C ALA A 275 7.72 14.22 -10.20
N LEU A 276 7.51 13.41 -9.14
CA LEU A 276 7.17 13.91 -7.81
C LEU A 276 8.27 14.84 -7.27
N TRP A 277 9.53 14.46 -7.45
CA TRP A 277 10.66 15.26 -7.02
C TRP A 277 10.76 16.59 -7.76
N ASP A 278 10.54 16.60 -9.08
CA ASP A 278 10.52 17.83 -9.86
C ASP A 278 9.42 18.79 -9.37
N ILE A 279 8.23 18.27 -9.07
CA ILE A 279 7.14 19.05 -8.46
C ILE A 279 7.56 19.59 -7.09
N TYR A 280 8.14 18.77 -6.22
CA TYR A 280 8.63 19.18 -4.89
C TYR A 280 9.65 20.34 -4.99
N ARG A 281 10.56 20.30 -5.98
CA ARG A 281 11.55 21.37 -6.19
C ARG A 281 10.92 22.70 -6.61
N HIS A 282 9.75 22.66 -7.23
CA HIS A 282 9.05 23.83 -7.78
C HIS A 282 7.80 24.17 -6.94
N ARG A 283 7.69 23.64 -5.71
CA ARG A 283 6.49 23.77 -4.87
C ARG A 283 6.12 25.23 -4.54
N GLU A 284 7.12 26.08 -4.38
CA GLU A 284 6.94 27.53 -4.15
C GLU A 284 6.30 28.21 -5.36
N ASP A 285 6.75 27.87 -6.57
CA ASP A 285 6.20 28.42 -7.82
C ASP A 285 4.78 27.91 -8.12
N LEU A 286 4.42 26.74 -7.60
CA LEU A 286 3.13 26.08 -7.80
C LEU A 286 2.09 26.45 -6.73
N ASN A 287 2.41 27.31 -5.77
CA ASN A 287 1.58 27.62 -4.59
C ASN A 287 1.14 26.36 -3.82
N ILE A 288 2.03 25.37 -3.73
CA ILE A 288 1.82 24.16 -2.94
C ILE A 288 2.44 24.42 -1.57
N THR A 289 1.77 25.28 -0.79
CA THR A 289 1.97 25.44 0.65
C THR A 289 0.93 24.63 1.38
#